data_AF-A0A925Y129-F1
#
_entry.id   AF-A0A925Y129-F1
#
_cell.length_a   1.000
_cell.length_b   1.000
_cell.length_c   1.000
_cell.angle_alpha   90.00
_cell.angle_beta   90.00
_cell.angle_gamma   90.00
#
_symmetry.space_group_name_H-M   'P 1'
#
loop_
_entity.id
_entity.type
_entity.pdbx_description
1 polymer ?
#
loop_
_entity_poly.entity_id
_entity_poly.type
_entity_poly.pdbx_seq_one_letter_code
_entity_poly.pdbx_strand_id
1 'polypeptide(L)'
;MCTIFTSCNEAPTGVGTEVVPGTDTIYALSSLVSPLLVRDSIATTRQPFLNGTYFLIGNTSKDQARVFMEFLNYPDLGADSTYDVIKADLQMFPQGYRYGDTSDMSVAFSAYELKRSWSANVTWDSIWAADGSTDYYSVADQPVSTYSESVIVPVDSAIRAPFDVDAVKRWMVAGRDSTLVKEIFGIVLLPTNSSVIRQFRNLEGILQVMRLRVITKKRDTTQALDTVFVESSVANFVNTPDAQPRELLVQGARIHRSLVQVNLDSVPQNAVIVGGTLRVSVDNAGSTYGLYGRDEVISLRYVPTSGTPIEIASRGDSAGVYVFTNIGPLLQVIRRNGGKADLIIKPTGIYESWRMNRLRLHSLLADTFVRPRLTVAYTIPSVLIK
;
A
#
# COMPACT_ATOMS: atom_id res chain seq x y z
N MET A 1 -66.01 27.64 11.49
CA MET A 1 -64.65 27.56 10.89
C MET A 1 -63.68 27.85 12.02
N CYS A 2 -63.04 26.81 12.55
CA CYS A 2 -62.16 26.91 13.71
C CYS A 2 -60.77 27.31 13.21
N THR A 3 -60.29 28.48 13.63
CA THR A 3 -58.93 28.95 13.34
C THR A 3 -58.11 28.74 14.61
N ILE A 4 -57.23 27.75 14.59
CA ILE A 4 -56.28 27.44 15.65
C ILE A 4 -55.02 28.28 15.40
N PHE A 5 -54.72 29.21 16.29
CA PHE A 5 -53.39 29.80 16.44
C PHE A 5 -52.83 29.37 17.79
N THR A 6 -52.18 28.19 17.81
CA THR A 6 -51.25 27.82 18.87
C THR A 6 -49.93 28.51 18.58
N SER A 7 -49.66 29.63 19.25
CA SER A 7 -48.29 30.14 19.38
C SER A 7 -47.65 29.46 20.59
N CYS A 8 -46.75 28.50 20.35
CA CYS A 8 -45.78 28.08 21.35
C CYS A 8 -44.78 29.23 21.52
N ASN A 9 -44.96 30.02 22.58
CA ASN A 9 -43.93 30.90 23.10
C ASN A 9 -42.96 30.07 23.95
N GLU A 10 -42.20 29.18 23.32
CA GLU A 10 -41.02 28.60 23.96
C GLU A 10 -39.82 29.47 23.60
N ALA A 11 -39.34 30.22 24.59
CA ALA A 11 -38.04 30.87 24.53
C ALA A 11 -36.98 29.83 24.10
N PRO A 12 -35.92 30.24 23.38
CA PRO A 12 -34.84 29.31 23.04
C PRO A 12 -34.36 28.65 24.32
N THR A 13 -34.46 27.31 24.40
CA THR A 13 -33.81 26.57 25.46
C THR A 13 -32.33 26.92 25.40
N GLY A 14 -31.80 27.50 26.48
CA GLY A 14 -30.41 27.90 26.57
C GLY A 14 -29.54 26.69 26.29
N VAL A 15 -28.88 26.67 25.13
CA VAL A 15 -27.83 25.70 24.83
C VAL A 15 -26.75 25.89 25.90
N GLY A 16 -26.73 25.02 26.91
CA GLY A 16 -25.75 25.07 28.01
C GLY A 16 -26.30 24.97 29.44
N THR A 17 -27.60 24.80 29.68
CA THR A 17 -28.13 24.74 31.08
C THR A 17 -28.01 23.39 31.78
N GLU A 18 -27.54 22.35 31.09
CA GLU A 18 -27.16 21.07 31.72
C GLU A 18 -25.68 20.79 31.49
N VAL A 19 -24.82 21.69 31.97
CA VAL A 19 -23.44 21.29 32.28
C VAL A 19 -23.56 20.26 33.40
N VAL A 20 -23.31 18.98 33.09
CA VAL A 20 -23.31 17.90 34.08
C VAL A 20 -22.47 18.37 35.27
N PRO A 21 -23.02 18.44 36.50
CA PRO A 21 -22.28 18.89 37.67
C PRO A 21 -20.92 18.19 37.76
N GLY A 22 -19.85 18.98 37.97
CA GLY A 22 -18.46 18.52 38.03
C GLY A 22 -17.74 18.35 36.70
N THR A 23 -18.28 18.90 35.61
CA THR A 23 -17.51 19.10 34.36
C THR A 23 -16.89 20.50 34.25
N ASP A 24 -16.85 21.23 35.37
CA ASP A 24 -16.32 22.59 35.53
C ASP A 24 -14.79 22.66 35.47
N THR A 25 -14.11 21.53 35.68
CA THR A 25 -12.64 21.44 35.60
C THR A 25 -12.19 20.54 34.45
N ILE A 26 -11.26 21.05 33.63
CA ILE A 26 -10.58 20.31 32.57
C ILE A 26 -9.13 20.07 33.00
N TYR A 27 -8.73 18.80 33.01
CA TYR A 27 -7.37 18.35 33.27
C TYR A 27 -6.67 18.05 31.95
N ALA A 28 -5.36 18.27 31.91
CA ALA A 28 -4.52 17.93 30.77
C ALA A 28 -3.34 17.06 31.22
N LEU A 29 -3.11 15.95 30.53
CA LEU A 29 -1.95 15.09 30.71
C LEU A 29 -1.16 15.02 29.41
N SER A 30 0.16 14.92 29.54
CA SER A 30 1.04 14.72 28.40
C SER A 30 2.00 13.58 28.66
N SER A 31 2.30 12.83 27.60
CA SER A 31 3.33 11.78 27.56
C SER A 31 4.73 12.26 27.98
N LEU A 32 4.96 13.58 28.03
CA LEU A 32 6.22 14.16 28.54
C LEU A 32 6.34 14.10 30.07
N VAL A 33 5.20 14.08 30.79
CA VAL A 33 5.14 14.13 32.26
C VAL A 33 4.48 12.91 32.89
N SER A 34 3.70 12.16 32.11
CA SER A 34 3.06 10.89 32.50
C SER A 34 3.40 9.83 31.44
N PRO A 35 3.58 8.54 31.79
CA PRO A 35 3.92 7.48 30.84
C PRO A 35 2.70 7.08 29.98
N LEU A 36 2.16 8.01 29.19
CA LEU A 36 1.02 7.76 28.31
C LEU A 36 1.37 6.94 27.07
N LEU A 37 2.64 6.98 26.65
CA LEU A 37 3.21 6.16 25.58
C LEU A 37 4.30 5.29 26.21
N VAL A 38 4.11 3.98 26.23
CA VAL A 38 4.94 3.08 27.05
C VAL A 38 5.82 2.14 26.24
N ARG A 39 5.47 1.90 24.98
CA ARG A 39 6.21 0.98 24.11
C ARG A 39 6.02 1.38 22.65
N ASP A 40 7.09 1.23 21.89
CA ASP A 40 7.12 1.32 20.45
C ASP A 40 7.56 -0.02 19.84
N SER A 41 6.94 -0.38 18.72
CA SER A 41 7.33 -1.55 17.94
C SER A 41 6.92 -1.37 16.47
N ILE A 42 7.28 -2.33 15.63
CA ILE A 42 6.95 -2.32 14.22
C ILE A 42 6.29 -3.64 13.83
N ALA A 43 5.23 -3.56 13.03
CA ALA A 43 4.67 -4.70 12.33
C ALA A 43 5.09 -4.62 10.87
N THR A 44 5.71 -5.69 10.38
CA THR A 44 6.14 -5.81 8.99
C THR A 44 5.37 -6.92 8.30
N THR A 45 4.95 -6.69 7.07
CA THR A 45 4.28 -7.68 6.23
C THR A 45 4.86 -7.67 4.82
N ARG A 46 5.30 -8.83 4.35
CA ARG A 46 5.88 -9.05 3.01
C ARG A 46 4.91 -9.82 2.09
N GLN A 47 3.64 -9.43 2.14
CA GLN A 47 2.62 -9.97 1.25
C GLN A 47 2.65 -9.23 -0.07
N PRO A 48 2.46 -9.93 -1.21
CA PRO A 48 2.33 -9.28 -2.49
C PRO A 48 1.00 -8.55 -2.59
N PHE A 49 0.96 -7.57 -3.49
CA PHE A 49 -0.30 -6.97 -3.91
C PHE A 49 -0.79 -7.67 -5.16
N LEU A 50 -1.94 -8.35 -5.03
CA LEU A 50 -2.57 -9.10 -6.10
C LEU A 50 -3.56 -8.23 -6.84
N ASN A 51 -3.45 -8.20 -8.17
CA ASN A 51 -4.36 -7.49 -9.08
C ASN A 51 -4.68 -6.05 -8.62
N GLY A 52 -3.71 -5.37 -8.02
CA GLY A 52 -3.85 -3.96 -7.63
C GLY A 52 -3.90 -3.06 -8.85
N THR A 53 -4.47 -1.85 -8.71
CA THR A 53 -4.50 -0.83 -9.78
C THR A 53 -3.11 -0.46 -10.29
N TYR A 54 -2.13 -0.50 -9.39
CA TYR A 54 -0.74 -0.17 -9.70
C TYR A 54 0.19 -1.26 -9.18
N PHE A 55 1.28 -1.49 -9.91
CA PHE A 55 2.41 -2.30 -9.45
C PHE A 55 3.72 -1.57 -9.70
N LEU A 56 4.79 -2.10 -9.13
CA LEU A 56 6.12 -1.52 -9.13
C LEU A 56 7.11 -2.47 -9.83
N ILE A 57 7.96 -1.93 -10.71
CA ILE A 57 9.07 -2.67 -11.31
C ILE A 57 10.32 -1.80 -11.24
N GLY A 58 11.43 -2.41 -10.85
CA GLY A 58 12.74 -1.76 -10.85
C GLY A 58 13.55 -2.18 -9.64
N ASN A 59 14.73 -1.59 -9.54
CA ASN A 59 15.62 -1.80 -8.41
C ASN A 59 16.35 -0.49 -8.08
N THR A 60 16.66 -0.31 -6.81
CA THR A 60 17.66 0.66 -6.34
C THR A 60 18.90 -0.12 -5.89
N SER A 61 19.83 0.53 -5.21
CA SER A 61 20.95 -0.17 -4.56
C SER A 61 20.54 -1.07 -3.39
N LYS A 62 19.34 -0.87 -2.81
CA LYS A 62 18.88 -1.58 -1.60
C LYS A 62 17.47 -2.17 -1.72
N ASP A 63 16.68 -1.68 -2.67
CA ASP A 63 15.27 -1.99 -2.82
C ASP A 63 15.02 -2.66 -4.17
N GLN A 64 14.00 -3.50 -4.24
CA GLN A 64 13.63 -4.20 -5.46
C GLN A 64 12.12 -4.43 -5.53
N ALA A 65 11.57 -4.23 -6.73
CA ALA A 65 10.21 -4.59 -7.04
C ALA A 65 10.17 -5.54 -8.25
N ARG A 66 9.54 -6.70 -8.07
CA ARG A 66 9.38 -7.76 -9.06
C ARG A 66 7.89 -8.00 -9.30
N VAL A 67 7.55 -8.47 -10.49
CA VAL A 67 6.16 -8.74 -10.85
C VAL A 67 6.04 -10.16 -11.36
N PHE A 68 5.12 -10.93 -10.79
CA PHE A 68 4.65 -12.18 -11.39
C PHE A 68 3.39 -11.87 -12.18
N MET A 69 3.24 -12.50 -13.33
CA MET A 69 2.13 -12.29 -14.24
C MET A 69 1.68 -13.62 -14.82
N GLU A 70 0.44 -13.99 -14.60
CA GLU A 70 -0.21 -15.13 -15.22
C GLU A 70 -1.11 -14.63 -16.34
N PHE A 71 -0.98 -15.21 -17.53
CA PHE A 71 -1.85 -14.87 -18.66
C PHE A 71 -3.09 -15.76 -18.65
N LEU A 72 -4.25 -15.15 -18.80
CA LEU A 72 -5.57 -15.76 -18.65
C LEU A 72 -6.42 -15.51 -19.90
N ASN A 73 -7.50 -16.29 -20.06
CA ASN A 73 -8.52 -16.07 -21.08
C ASN A 73 -7.94 -16.05 -22.52
N TYR A 74 -7.15 -17.06 -22.87
CA TYR A 74 -6.56 -17.19 -24.20
C TYR A 74 -7.63 -17.27 -25.30
N PRO A 75 -7.61 -16.38 -26.31
CA PRO A 75 -8.64 -16.32 -27.33
C PRO A 75 -8.53 -17.48 -28.32
N ASP A 76 -9.67 -17.91 -28.86
CA ASP A 76 -9.72 -18.91 -29.93
C ASP A 76 -9.29 -18.33 -31.28
N LEU A 77 -8.16 -18.82 -31.80
CA LEU A 77 -7.60 -18.43 -33.10
C LEU A 77 -7.69 -19.55 -34.16
N GLY A 78 -8.40 -20.64 -33.86
CA GLY A 78 -8.40 -21.86 -34.67
C GLY A 78 -7.30 -22.86 -34.26
N ALA A 79 -7.08 -23.88 -35.10
CA ALA A 79 -6.05 -24.89 -34.85
C ALA A 79 -4.64 -24.29 -34.99
N ASP A 80 -3.65 -24.88 -34.31
CA ASP A 80 -2.26 -24.40 -34.37
C ASP A 80 -1.76 -24.21 -35.82
N SER A 81 -2.08 -25.16 -36.69
CA SER A 81 -1.68 -25.18 -38.10
C SER A 81 -2.30 -24.08 -38.96
N THR A 82 -3.33 -23.35 -38.48
CA THR A 82 -4.09 -22.37 -39.28
C THR A 82 -3.63 -20.93 -39.11
N TYR A 83 -2.74 -20.64 -38.15
CA TYR A 83 -2.29 -19.27 -37.87
C TYR A 83 -0.82 -19.21 -37.43
N ASP A 84 -0.21 -18.03 -37.58
CA ASP A 84 1.11 -17.70 -37.06
C ASP A 84 1.04 -16.51 -36.11
N VAL A 85 1.93 -16.49 -35.12
CA VAL A 85 2.18 -15.30 -34.30
C VAL A 85 3.30 -14.51 -34.97
N ILE A 86 2.98 -13.28 -35.39
CA ILE A 86 3.91 -12.41 -36.12
C ILE A 86 4.67 -11.50 -35.15
N LYS A 87 3.99 -11.06 -34.10
CA LYS A 87 4.57 -10.19 -33.06
C LYS A 87 3.82 -10.38 -31.77
N ALA A 88 4.54 -10.35 -30.66
CA ALA A 88 3.94 -10.27 -29.34
C ALA A 88 4.67 -9.20 -28.50
N ASP A 89 3.91 -8.45 -27.72
CA ASP A 89 4.47 -7.53 -26.74
C ASP A 89 3.57 -7.36 -25.53
N LEU A 90 4.20 -7.21 -24.36
CA LEU A 90 3.52 -6.83 -23.14
C LEU A 90 3.27 -5.32 -23.18
N GLN A 91 1.99 -4.97 -23.16
CA GLN A 91 1.55 -3.58 -23.09
C GLN A 91 1.56 -3.11 -21.64
N MET A 92 2.35 -2.08 -21.32
CA MET A 92 2.46 -1.54 -19.96
C MET A 92 2.27 -0.02 -19.97
N PHE A 93 1.68 0.53 -18.91
CA PHE A 93 1.32 1.94 -18.81
C PHE A 93 2.10 2.62 -17.68
N PRO A 94 3.29 3.18 -17.94
CA PRO A 94 4.07 3.87 -16.92
C PRO A 94 3.27 5.01 -16.28
N GLN A 95 3.46 5.20 -14.98
CA GLN A 95 2.88 6.26 -14.18
C GLN A 95 3.97 7.22 -13.68
N GLY A 96 3.56 8.38 -13.14
CA GLY A 96 4.51 9.40 -12.70
C GLY A 96 5.37 8.98 -11.50
N TYR A 97 4.87 8.09 -10.63
CA TYR A 97 5.57 7.72 -9.41
C TYR A 97 6.86 6.93 -9.67
N ARG A 98 7.93 7.38 -9.00
CA ARG A 98 9.30 6.84 -9.06
C ARG A 98 9.93 6.86 -7.67
N TYR A 99 10.74 5.87 -7.34
CA TYR A 99 11.45 5.76 -6.07
C TYR A 99 12.91 5.34 -6.31
N GLY A 100 13.88 5.95 -5.62
CA GLY A 100 15.31 5.82 -5.92
C GLY A 100 15.84 7.06 -6.63
N ASP A 101 16.67 6.89 -7.68
CA ASP A 101 17.08 8.01 -8.52
C ASP A 101 15.88 8.48 -9.36
N THR A 102 15.26 9.58 -8.95
CA THR A 102 14.07 10.11 -9.63
C THR A 102 14.40 10.84 -10.93
N SER A 103 15.69 11.05 -11.24
CA SER A 103 16.16 11.57 -12.52
C SER A 103 16.37 10.46 -13.56
N ASP A 104 16.61 9.23 -13.12
CA ASP A 104 16.77 8.06 -13.98
C ASP A 104 15.46 7.76 -14.73
N MET A 105 15.54 7.86 -16.06
CA MET A 105 14.41 7.62 -16.97
C MET A 105 14.29 6.18 -17.45
N SER A 106 15.24 5.32 -17.10
CA SER A 106 15.31 3.95 -17.60
C SER A 106 14.18 3.05 -17.05
N VAL A 107 13.72 2.15 -17.90
CA VAL A 107 12.97 0.95 -17.56
C VAL A 107 13.71 -0.19 -18.22
N ALA A 108 14.20 -1.13 -17.40
CA ALA A 108 14.89 -2.29 -17.91
C ALA A 108 14.55 -3.54 -17.10
N PHE A 109 14.22 -4.62 -17.80
CA PHE A 109 13.91 -5.92 -17.21
C PHE A 109 14.12 -7.07 -18.20
N SER A 110 14.26 -8.27 -17.65
CA SER A 110 14.14 -9.52 -18.37
C SER A 110 12.94 -10.32 -17.83
N ALA A 111 12.22 -10.98 -18.72
CA ALA A 111 11.11 -11.86 -18.36
C ALA A 111 11.50 -13.33 -18.51
N TYR A 112 11.14 -14.14 -17.51
CA TYR A 112 11.37 -15.59 -17.51
C TYR A 112 10.06 -16.33 -17.24
N GLU A 113 9.90 -17.52 -17.80
CA GLU A 113 8.74 -18.36 -17.52
C GLU A 113 8.77 -18.85 -16.06
N LEU A 114 7.59 -18.89 -15.46
CA LEU A 114 7.40 -19.53 -14.16
C LEU A 114 7.35 -21.05 -14.33
N LYS A 115 7.98 -21.77 -13.42
CA LYS A 115 8.07 -23.25 -13.39
C LYS A 115 6.99 -23.91 -12.53
N ARG A 116 6.20 -23.09 -11.83
CA ARG A 116 5.10 -23.53 -10.95
C ARG A 116 4.12 -22.41 -10.69
N SER A 117 2.90 -22.80 -10.34
CA SER A 117 1.86 -21.88 -9.92
C SER A 117 2.20 -21.22 -8.58
N TRP A 118 1.63 -20.04 -8.36
CA TRP A 118 1.68 -19.32 -7.09
C TRP A 118 0.26 -19.10 -6.58
N SER A 119 0.10 -19.10 -5.26
CA SER A 119 -1.22 -18.95 -4.62
C SER A 119 -1.46 -17.52 -4.17
N ALA A 120 -2.70 -17.17 -3.87
CA ALA A 120 -3.03 -15.85 -3.32
C ALA A 120 -2.41 -15.59 -1.93
N ASN A 121 -1.97 -16.64 -1.22
CA ASN A 121 -1.36 -16.53 0.12
C ASN A 121 0.17 -16.50 0.07
N VAL A 122 0.75 -16.45 -1.12
CA VAL A 122 2.20 -16.44 -1.30
C VAL A 122 2.80 -15.16 -0.71
N THR A 123 4.00 -15.22 -0.15
CA THR A 123 4.75 -14.07 0.38
C THR A 123 6.09 -13.97 -0.31
N TRP A 124 6.83 -12.87 -0.09
CA TRP A 124 8.22 -12.81 -0.55
C TRP A 124 9.03 -14.01 -0.05
N ASP A 125 8.90 -14.33 1.24
CA ASP A 125 9.69 -15.36 1.91
C ASP A 125 9.32 -16.79 1.49
N SER A 126 8.15 -17.00 0.88
CA SER A 126 7.77 -18.30 0.31
C SER A 126 8.23 -18.48 -1.14
N ILE A 127 8.53 -17.40 -1.86
CA ILE A 127 9.06 -17.46 -3.24
C ILE A 127 10.59 -17.51 -3.21
N TRP A 128 11.22 -16.66 -2.41
CA TRP A 128 12.67 -16.49 -2.39
C TRP A 128 13.25 -16.87 -1.04
N ALA A 129 14.30 -17.67 -1.07
CA ALA A 129 15.15 -17.91 0.08
C ALA A 129 15.94 -16.65 0.45
N ALA A 130 16.56 -16.65 1.64
CA ALA A 130 17.33 -15.51 2.14
C ALA A 130 18.54 -15.15 1.26
N ASP A 131 19.10 -16.13 0.55
CA ASP A 131 20.16 -15.93 -0.44
C ASP A 131 19.65 -15.41 -1.81
N GLY A 132 18.34 -15.24 -1.95
CA GLY A 132 17.67 -14.78 -3.17
C GLY A 132 17.36 -15.88 -4.19
N SER A 133 17.72 -17.14 -3.91
CA SER A 133 17.39 -18.28 -4.76
C SER A 133 15.90 -18.61 -4.73
N THR A 134 15.42 -19.26 -5.79
CA THR A 134 14.01 -19.63 -5.96
C THR A 134 13.89 -20.79 -6.94
N ASP A 135 12.84 -21.60 -6.77
CA ASP A 135 12.46 -22.66 -7.72
C ASP A 135 11.28 -22.25 -8.61
N TYR A 136 10.78 -21.02 -8.47
CA TYR A 136 9.68 -20.49 -9.27
C TYR A 136 10.10 -20.13 -10.71
N TYR A 137 11.37 -19.83 -10.94
CA TYR A 137 11.93 -19.52 -12.25
C TYR A 137 13.45 -19.76 -12.24
N SER A 138 14.10 -19.69 -13.40
CA SER A 138 15.55 -19.82 -13.52
C SER A 138 16.10 -18.73 -14.44
N VAL A 139 17.06 -17.96 -13.93
CA VAL A 139 17.78 -16.94 -14.73
C VAL A 139 18.83 -17.55 -15.67
N ALA A 140 19.06 -18.87 -15.59
CA ALA A 140 19.88 -19.59 -16.54
C ALA A 140 19.10 -20.00 -17.80
N ASP A 141 17.76 -19.94 -17.75
CA ASP A 141 16.91 -20.22 -18.90
C ASP A 141 16.94 -19.02 -19.86
N GLN A 142 16.64 -19.24 -21.15
CA GLN A 142 16.53 -18.13 -22.10
C GLN A 142 15.35 -17.22 -21.71
N PRO A 143 15.56 -15.90 -21.57
CA PRO A 143 14.46 -15.00 -21.27
C PRO A 143 13.47 -14.92 -22.44
N VAL A 144 12.18 -14.93 -22.13
CA VAL A 144 11.09 -14.77 -23.12
C VAL A 144 10.84 -13.31 -23.49
N SER A 145 11.45 -12.37 -22.77
CA SER A 145 11.51 -10.95 -23.11
C SER A 145 12.75 -10.31 -22.50
N THR A 146 13.34 -9.38 -23.21
CA THR A 146 14.29 -8.42 -22.65
C THR A 146 13.89 -7.03 -23.13
N TYR A 147 13.79 -6.09 -22.20
CA TYR A 147 13.40 -4.72 -22.48
C TYR A 147 14.33 -3.77 -21.76
N SER A 148 14.78 -2.72 -22.43
CA SER A 148 15.61 -1.67 -21.86
C SER A 148 15.48 -0.40 -22.67
N GLU A 149 14.69 0.56 -22.18
CA GLU A 149 14.50 1.84 -22.83
C GLU A 149 14.41 2.98 -21.80
N SER A 150 14.66 4.21 -22.25
CA SER A 150 14.35 5.40 -21.48
C SER A 150 12.90 5.79 -21.70
N VAL A 151 12.11 5.79 -20.63
CA VAL A 151 10.68 6.09 -20.67
C VAL A 151 10.47 7.55 -20.26
N ILE A 152 10.50 8.43 -21.28
CA ILE A 152 10.12 9.85 -21.21
C ILE A 152 8.66 10.02 -21.66
N VAL A 153 7.88 8.95 -21.53
CA VAL A 153 6.55 8.87 -22.11
C VAL A 153 5.59 9.72 -21.25
N PRO A 154 4.70 10.52 -21.87
CA PRO A 154 3.61 11.18 -21.13
C PRO A 154 2.85 10.15 -20.30
N VAL A 155 2.40 10.55 -19.11
CA VAL A 155 1.55 9.71 -18.25
C VAL A 155 0.45 9.10 -19.11
N ASP A 156 0.27 7.78 -19.00
CA ASP A 156 -0.74 6.97 -19.70
C ASP A 156 -0.49 6.62 -21.18
N SER A 157 0.69 6.92 -21.75
CA SER A 157 1.06 6.27 -23.02
C SER A 157 1.70 4.91 -22.80
N ALA A 158 1.33 3.94 -23.62
CA ALA A 158 1.79 2.56 -23.48
C ALA A 158 3.21 2.36 -23.98
N ILE A 159 4.03 1.67 -23.19
CA ILE A 159 5.25 1.01 -23.67
C ILE A 159 4.93 -0.43 -24.07
N ARG A 160 5.75 -0.99 -24.97
CA ARG A 160 5.52 -2.30 -25.58
C ARG A 160 6.80 -3.12 -25.49
N ALA A 161 6.91 -3.94 -24.46
CA ALA A 161 8.07 -4.81 -24.28
C ALA A 161 7.92 -6.05 -25.18
N PRO A 162 8.82 -6.30 -26.14
CA PRO A 162 8.68 -7.40 -27.09
C PRO A 162 8.85 -8.75 -26.40
N PHE A 163 8.06 -9.73 -26.82
CA PHE A 163 8.13 -11.12 -26.35
C PHE A 163 8.53 -12.05 -27.49
N ASP A 164 9.18 -13.15 -27.13
CA ASP A 164 9.51 -14.25 -28.03
C ASP A 164 8.22 -14.84 -28.64
N VAL A 165 8.16 -14.83 -29.98
CA VAL A 165 6.94 -15.22 -30.70
C VAL A 165 6.65 -16.71 -30.61
N ASP A 166 7.68 -17.55 -30.48
CA ASP A 166 7.53 -19.01 -30.39
C ASP A 166 7.03 -19.41 -29.00
N ALA A 167 7.56 -18.77 -27.95
CA ALA A 167 7.05 -18.92 -26.59
C ALA A 167 5.57 -18.50 -26.50
N VAL A 168 5.23 -17.33 -27.07
CA VAL A 168 3.84 -16.85 -27.07
C VAL A 168 2.94 -17.76 -27.89
N LYS A 169 3.37 -18.23 -29.06
CA LYS A 169 2.62 -19.19 -29.88
C LYS A 169 2.34 -20.48 -29.08
N ARG A 170 3.34 -21.01 -28.37
CA ARG A 170 3.18 -22.17 -27.47
C ARG A 170 2.14 -21.89 -26.38
N TRP A 171 2.15 -20.72 -25.75
CA TRP A 171 1.14 -20.36 -24.74
C TRP A 171 -0.26 -20.25 -25.34
N MET A 172 -0.42 -19.68 -26.53
CA MET A 172 -1.72 -19.55 -27.20
C MET A 172 -2.33 -20.91 -27.56
N VAL A 173 -1.49 -21.91 -27.88
CA VAL A 173 -1.92 -23.28 -28.15
C VAL A 173 -2.26 -24.00 -26.83
N ALA A 174 -1.32 -24.06 -25.89
CA ALA A 174 -1.51 -24.80 -24.63
C ALA A 174 -2.56 -24.16 -23.71
N GLY A 175 -2.70 -22.84 -23.71
CA GLY A 175 -3.64 -22.10 -22.87
C GLY A 175 -5.11 -22.32 -23.20
N ARG A 176 -5.39 -22.94 -24.35
CA ARG A 176 -6.73 -23.34 -24.79
C ARG A 176 -7.02 -24.82 -24.58
N ASP A 177 -5.99 -25.62 -24.37
CA ASP A 177 -6.11 -27.04 -24.12
C ASP A 177 -6.30 -27.25 -22.62
N SER A 178 -7.44 -27.81 -22.22
CA SER A 178 -7.78 -28.02 -20.81
C SER A 178 -6.81 -28.94 -20.06
N THR A 179 -6.01 -29.73 -20.79
CA THR A 179 -4.99 -30.62 -20.24
C THR A 179 -3.61 -29.98 -20.17
N LEU A 180 -3.26 -29.11 -21.12
CA LEU A 180 -1.95 -28.45 -21.19
C LEU A 180 -1.92 -27.08 -20.50
N VAL A 181 -3.06 -26.43 -20.28
CA VAL A 181 -3.13 -25.12 -19.61
C VAL A 181 -2.46 -25.14 -18.23
N LYS A 182 -2.47 -26.29 -17.55
CA LYS A 182 -1.79 -26.52 -16.26
C LYS A 182 -0.27 -26.45 -16.34
N GLU A 183 0.32 -26.41 -17.53
CA GLU A 183 1.75 -26.29 -17.78
C GLU A 183 2.19 -24.84 -18.02
N ILE A 184 1.24 -23.91 -18.12
CA ILE A 184 1.51 -22.47 -18.23
C ILE A 184 1.27 -21.83 -16.88
N PHE A 185 2.35 -21.40 -16.23
CA PHE A 185 2.28 -20.78 -14.90
C PHE A 185 2.43 -19.25 -14.93
N GLY A 186 2.66 -18.68 -16.12
CA GLY A 186 2.93 -17.26 -16.30
C GLY A 186 4.42 -16.94 -16.39
N ILE A 187 4.77 -15.69 -16.12
CA ILE A 187 6.11 -15.11 -16.21
C ILE A 187 6.45 -14.31 -14.96
N VAL A 188 7.75 -14.12 -14.73
CA VAL A 188 8.27 -13.10 -13.82
C VAL A 188 8.95 -12.00 -14.62
N LEU A 189 8.71 -10.74 -14.26
CA LEU A 189 9.47 -9.58 -14.72
C LEU A 189 10.54 -9.25 -13.67
N LEU A 190 11.80 -9.46 -14.05
CA LEU A 190 12.96 -9.19 -13.20
C LEU A 190 13.64 -7.91 -13.64
N PRO A 191 13.70 -6.87 -12.80
CA PRO A 191 14.39 -5.63 -13.15
C PRO A 191 15.88 -5.89 -13.39
N THR A 192 16.43 -5.26 -14.42
CA THR A 192 17.84 -5.35 -14.80
C THR A 192 18.41 -3.94 -14.91
N ASN A 193 19.57 -3.66 -14.32
CA ASN A 193 20.31 -2.40 -14.54
C ASN A 193 19.45 -1.12 -14.45
N SER A 194 18.66 -0.96 -13.40
CA SER A 194 17.99 0.31 -13.08
C SER A 194 18.45 0.84 -11.71
N SER A 195 18.33 2.16 -11.51
CA SER A 195 18.54 2.81 -10.20
C SER A 195 17.24 3.37 -9.61
N VAL A 196 16.12 3.04 -10.24
CA VAL A 196 14.78 3.55 -9.97
C VAL A 196 13.75 2.43 -9.99
N ILE A 197 12.82 2.47 -9.04
CA ILE A 197 11.60 1.68 -9.04
C ILE A 197 10.46 2.54 -9.59
N ARG A 198 9.79 2.04 -10.63
CA ARG A 198 8.74 2.75 -11.37
C ARG A 198 7.39 2.11 -11.15
N GLN A 199 6.37 2.96 -11.09
CA GLN A 199 4.99 2.53 -11.06
C GLN A 199 4.43 2.37 -12.46
N PHE A 200 3.60 1.35 -12.64
CA PHE A 200 2.83 1.10 -13.85
C PHE A 200 1.37 0.81 -13.48
N ARG A 201 0.44 1.22 -14.35
CA ARG A 201 -0.99 0.96 -14.21
C ARG A 201 -1.31 -0.44 -14.73
N ASN A 202 -2.01 -1.19 -13.91
CA ASN A 202 -2.53 -2.52 -14.19
C ASN A 202 -3.99 -2.50 -14.60
N LEU A 203 -4.79 -1.73 -13.85
CA LEU A 203 -6.24 -1.64 -14.00
C LEU A 203 -6.66 -0.21 -14.32
N GLU A 204 -7.66 -0.07 -15.19
CA GLU A 204 -8.44 1.14 -15.43
C GLU A 204 -9.88 0.87 -14.96
N GLY A 205 -10.20 1.27 -13.73
CA GLY A 205 -11.42 0.81 -13.05
C GLY A 205 -11.37 -0.71 -12.82
N ILE A 206 -12.25 -1.45 -13.50
CA ILE A 206 -12.29 -2.92 -13.48
C ILE A 206 -11.56 -3.57 -14.67
N LEU A 207 -11.08 -2.77 -15.64
CA LEU A 207 -10.50 -3.28 -16.87
C LEU A 207 -9.01 -3.52 -16.72
N GLN A 208 -8.55 -4.73 -17.05
CA GLN A 208 -7.13 -5.07 -17.10
C GLN A 208 -6.47 -4.43 -18.34
N VAL A 209 -5.63 -3.42 -18.11
CA VAL A 209 -4.93 -2.69 -19.17
C VAL A 209 -3.52 -3.19 -19.41
N MET A 210 -2.83 -3.70 -18.38
CA MET A 210 -1.57 -4.41 -18.60
C MET A 210 -1.85 -5.82 -19.12
N ARG A 211 -1.48 -6.08 -20.38
CA ARG A 211 -1.91 -7.30 -21.07
C ARG A 211 -0.96 -7.64 -22.22
N LEU A 212 -0.93 -8.90 -22.60
CA LEU A 212 -0.14 -9.35 -23.75
C LEU A 212 -0.90 -9.00 -25.02
N ARG A 213 -0.31 -8.19 -25.89
CA ARG A 213 -0.82 -7.95 -27.24
C ARG A 213 -0.16 -8.92 -28.20
N VAL A 214 -0.95 -9.70 -28.90
CA VAL A 214 -0.50 -10.68 -29.88
C VAL A 214 -1.03 -10.30 -31.26
N ILE A 215 -0.13 -10.15 -32.22
CA ILE A 215 -0.45 -9.90 -33.62
C ILE A 215 -0.31 -11.22 -34.37
N THR A 216 -1.39 -11.66 -35.01
CA THR A 216 -1.46 -12.94 -35.69
C THR A 216 -1.80 -12.80 -37.15
N LYS A 217 -1.50 -13.85 -37.92
CA LYS A 217 -1.84 -13.96 -39.33
C LYS A 217 -2.40 -15.35 -39.60
N LYS A 218 -3.54 -15.44 -40.27
CA LYS A 218 -4.07 -16.72 -40.76
C LYS A 218 -3.28 -17.19 -41.98
N ARG A 219 -2.98 -18.49 -42.07
CA ARG A 219 -2.12 -19.05 -43.14
C ARG A 219 -2.84 -19.22 -44.47
N ASP A 220 -4.15 -19.41 -44.44
CA ASP A 220 -5.03 -19.64 -45.60
C ASP A 220 -5.51 -18.36 -46.27
N THR A 221 -5.20 -17.19 -45.70
CA THR A 221 -5.62 -15.90 -46.26
C THR A 221 -4.43 -14.98 -46.52
N THR A 222 -4.56 -14.17 -47.57
CA THR A 222 -3.70 -12.99 -47.79
C THR A 222 -4.19 -11.78 -46.98
N GLN A 223 -5.11 -11.97 -46.02
CA GLN A 223 -5.75 -10.89 -45.27
C GLN A 223 -4.79 -10.18 -44.30
N ALA A 224 -5.30 -9.06 -43.77
CA ALA A 224 -4.64 -8.19 -42.81
C ALA A 224 -4.28 -8.94 -41.51
N LEU A 225 -3.30 -8.39 -40.80
CA LEU A 225 -2.89 -8.86 -39.48
C LEU A 225 -4.02 -8.64 -38.47
N ASP A 226 -4.34 -9.67 -37.68
CA ASP A 226 -5.28 -9.58 -36.58
C ASP A 226 -4.54 -9.24 -35.28
N THR A 227 -5.20 -8.55 -34.36
CA THR A 227 -4.65 -8.23 -33.04
C THR A 227 -5.58 -8.76 -31.97
N VAL A 228 -5.04 -9.58 -31.08
CA VAL A 228 -5.73 -10.07 -29.89
C VAL A 228 -5.00 -9.67 -28.63
N PHE A 229 -5.74 -9.62 -27.53
CA PHE A 229 -5.21 -9.29 -26.22
C PHE A 229 -5.47 -10.47 -25.27
N VAL A 230 -4.45 -10.89 -24.55
CA VAL A 230 -4.55 -11.91 -23.50
C VAL A 230 -4.49 -11.20 -22.16
N GLU A 231 -5.51 -11.40 -21.34
CA GLU A 231 -5.62 -10.79 -20.02
C GLU A 231 -4.54 -11.32 -19.08
N SER A 232 -4.31 -10.62 -17.97
CA SER A 232 -3.35 -11.07 -16.98
C SER A 232 -3.82 -10.89 -15.54
N SER A 233 -3.39 -11.82 -14.69
CA SER A 233 -3.40 -11.71 -13.24
C SER A 233 -1.98 -11.43 -12.76
N VAL A 234 -1.82 -10.52 -11.80
CA VAL A 234 -0.54 -9.89 -11.48
C VAL A 234 -0.31 -9.90 -9.98
N ALA A 235 0.89 -10.29 -9.55
CA ALA A 235 1.34 -10.17 -8.17
C ALA A 235 2.60 -9.29 -8.11
N ASN A 236 2.55 -8.23 -7.31
CA ASN A 236 3.70 -7.36 -7.10
C ASN A 236 4.42 -7.70 -5.80
N PHE A 237 5.71 -8.01 -5.90
CA PHE A 237 6.57 -8.36 -4.78
C PHE A 237 7.61 -7.27 -4.57
N VAL A 238 7.67 -6.72 -3.37
CA VAL A 238 8.61 -5.67 -3.02
C VAL A 238 9.50 -6.10 -1.86
N ASN A 239 10.80 -5.92 -2.05
CA ASN A 239 11.82 -6.07 -1.03
C ASN A 239 12.48 -4.73 -0.77
N THR A 240 12.59 -4.37 0.50
CA THR A 240 13.32 -3.19 1.00
C THR A 240 14.04 -3.62 2.28
N PRO A 241 15.03 -2.89 2.80
CA PRO A 241 15.72 -3.27 4.03
C PRO A 241 14.77 -3.49 5.22
N ASP A 242 15.09 -4.46 6.06
CA ASP A 242 14.38 -4.69 7.31
C ASP A 242 14.44 -3.44 8.19
N ALA A 243 13.37 -3.21 8.95
CA ALA A 243 13.39 -2.20 9.98
C ALA A 243 14.32 -2.63 11.12
N GLN A 244 15.09 -1.68 11.65
CA GLN A 244 15.95 -1.94 12.79
C GLN A 244 15.11 -2.14 14.07
N PRO A 245 15.63 -2.87 15.06
CA PRO A 245 14.94 -2.99 16.35
C PRO A 245 14.61 -1.60 16.93
N ARG A 246 13.35 -1.41 17.33
CA ARG A 246 12.82 -0.14 17.89
C ARG A 246 12.81 1.04 16.92
N GLU A 247 12.97 0.78 15.62
CA GLU A 247 12.69 1.78 14.60
C GLU A 247 11.17 1.94 14.45
N LEU A 248 10.69 3.18 14.54
CA LEU A 248 9.37 3.52 14.07
C LEU A 248 9.46 3.85 12.59
N LEU A 249 8.89 2.99 11.76
CA LEU A 249 8.88 3.12 10.32
C LEU A 249 7.46 3.03 9.75
N VAL A 250 7.20 3.84 8.75
CA VAL A 250 5.97 3.81 7.94
C VAL A 250 6.37 3.66 6.48
N GLN A 251 5.90 2.60 5.83
CA GLN A 251 6.19 2.31 4.42
C GLN A 251 5.07 1.44 3.82
N GLY A 252 4.71 1.70 2.56
CA GLY A 252 3.86 0.81 1.75
C GLY A 252 4.69 -0.12 0.88
N ALA A 253 4.01 -0.91 0.04
CA ALA A 253 4.57 -1.90 -0.89
C ALA A 253 5.30 -3.08 -0.21
N ARG A 254 6.32 -2.82 0.62
CA ARG A 254 6.68 -3.71 1.74
C ARG A 254 6.10 -3.05 2.99
N ILE A 255 5.01 -3.60 3.50
CA ILE A 255 4.21 -2.92 4.52
C ILE A 255 5.01 -2.86 5.82
N HIS A 256 5.30 -1.64 6.26
CA HIS A 256 5.85 -1.34 7.57
C HIS A 256 4.87 -0.42 8.30
N ARG A 257 4.37 -0.88 9.44
CA ARG A 257 3.46 -0.13 10.31
C ARG A 257 4.13 0.09 11.66
N SER A 258 4.14 1.33 12.11
CA SER A 258 4.61 1.70 13.44
C SER A 258 3.52 1.47 14.47
N LEU A 259 3.83 0.82 15.58
CA LEU A 259 2.91 0.61 16.69
C LEU A 259 3.41 1.38 17.89
N VAL A 260 2.55 2.21 18.47
CA VAL A 260 2.82 2.90 19.72
C VAL A 260 1.75 2.49 20.72
N GLN A 261 2.18 1.86 21.81
CA GLN A 261 1.30 1.44 22.88
C GLN A 261 0.95 2.63 23.77
N VAL A 262 -0.35 2.89 23.90
CA VAL A 262 -0.91 3.88 24.80
C VAL A 262 -1.25 3.23 26.14
N ASN A 263 -1.00 3.96 27.23
CA ASN A 263 -1.46 3.63 28.57
C ASN A 263 -2.22 4.83 29.17
N LEU A 264 -3.51 4.65 29.45
CA LEU A 264 -4.39 5.67 30.04
C LEU A 264 -4.69 5.39 31.52
N ASP A 265 -3.89 4.58 32.21
CA ASP A 265 -4.06 4.29 33.65
C ASP A 265 -3.98 5.55 34.51
N SER A 266 -3.24 6.58 34.07
CA SER A 266 -3.18 7.88 34.76
C SER A 266 -4.42 8.76 34.55
N VAL A 267 -5.32 8.37 33.63
CA VAL A 267 -6.63 9.02 33.45
C VAL A 267 -7.63 8.27 34.34
N PRO A 268 -8.34 8.94 35.26
CA PRO A 268 -9.31 8.28 36.14
C PRO A 268 -10.34 7.46 35.36
N GLN A 269 -10.78 6.33 35.91
CA GLN A 269 -11.67 5.39 35.21
C GLN A 269 -13.01 6.03 34.80
N ASN A 270 -13.54 6.91 35.64
CA ASN A 270 -14.80 7.61 35.43
C ASN A 270 -14.63 8.96 34.72
N ALA A 271 -13.42 9.29 34.24
CA ALA A 271 -13.19 10.51 33.50
C ALA A 271 -13.78 10.44 32.09
N VAL A 272 -14.23 11.59 31.59
CA VAL A 272 -14.63 11.81 30.21
C VAL A 272 -13.49 12.49 29.48
N ILE A 273 -12.94 11.82 28.47
CA ILE A 273 -11.91 12.37 27.59
C ILE A 273 -12.59 13.30 26.58
N VAL A 274 -12.32 14.59 26.70
CA VAL A 274 -12.90 15.65 25.87
C VAL A 274 -11.99 16.04 24.70
N GLY A 275 -10.71 15.68 24.76
CA GLY A 275 -9.75 16.01 23.72
C GLY A 275 -8.53 15.10 23.74
N GLY A 276 -7.88 15.01 22.59
CA GLY A 276 -6.66 14.24 22.43
C GLY A 276 -5.88 14.69 21.21
N THR A 277 -4.55 14.66 21.31
CA THR A 277 -3.67 14.90 20.18
C THR A 277 -2.46 13.99 20.26
N LEU A 278 -2.16 13.30 19.16
CA LEU A 278 -0.89 12.60 18.98
C LEU A 278 -0.06 13.37 17.96
N ARG A 279 1.14 13.75 18.35
CA ARG A 279 2.16 14.35 17.49
C ARG A 279 3.27 13.34 17.26
N VAL A 280 3.64 13.09 16.02
CA VAL A 280 4.85 12.34 15.65
C VAL A 280 5.67 13.17 14.68
N SER A 281 6.99 12.99 14.68
CA SER A 281 7.87 13.71 13.77
C SER A 281 8.77 12.74 13.01
N VAL A 282 9.06 13.11 11.76
CA VAL A 282 9.90 12.35 10.85
C VAL A 282 11.37 12.70 11.08
N ASP A 283 12.19 11.67 11.20
CA ASP A 283 13.64 11.76 11.02
C ASP A 283 13.92 11.89 9.51
N ASN A 284 13.98 13.13 9.03
CA ASN A 284 14.18 13.41 7.60
C ASN A 284 15.53 12.89 7.09
N ALA A 285 16.56 12.83 7.95
CA ALA A 285 17.88 12.34 7.57
C ALA A 285 17.90 10.81 7.39
N GLY A 286 17.08 10.10 8.18
CA GLY A 286 16.91 8.65 8.09
C GLY A 286 15.81 8.19 7.13
N SER A 287 15.07 9.12 6.51
CA SER A 287 13.95 8.80 5.61
C SER A 287 14.36 8.85 4.14
N THR A 288 13.65 8.08 3.30
CA THR A 288 13.81 8.12 1.84
C THR A 288 12.47 8.37 1.16
N TYR A 289 12.50 9.20 0.12
CA TYR A 289 11.31 9.65 -0.59
C TYR A 289 11.42 9.37 -2.07
N GLY A 290 10.29 9.02 -2.68
CA GLY A 290 10.14 9.00 -4.13
C GLY A 290 9.92 10.40 -4.71
N LEU A 291 9.48 10.45 -5.97
CA LEU A 291 9.38 11.67 -6.78
C LEU A 291 8.64 12.83 -6.12
N TYR A 292 7.55 12.55 -5.40
CA TYR A 292 6.72 13.60 -4.80
C TYR A 292 7.24 14.07 -3.43
N GLY A 293 8.43 13.63 -3.02
CA GLY A 293 9.06 14.03 -1.78
C GLY A 293 8.28 13.59 -0.55
N ARG A 294 8.30 14.45 0.48
CA ARG A 294 7.74 14.18 1.81
C ARG A 294 6.24 14.43 1.91
N ASP A 295 5.57 14.94 0.87
CA ASP A 295 4.13 15.19 0.95
C ASP A 295 3.36 13.86 1.00
N GLU A 296 3.16 13.39 2.22
CA GLU A 296 2.57 12.11 2.56
C GLU A 296 1.44 12.32 3.55
N VAL A 297 0.39 11.53 3.37
CA VAL A 297 -0.70 11.42 4.33
C VAL A 297 -0.58 10.06 4.99
N ILE A 298 -0.41 10.06 6.31
CA ILE A 298 -0.37 8.85 7.12
C ILE A 298 -1.65 8.76 7.93
N SER A 299 -2.01 7.56 8.37
CA SER A 299 -3.15 7.35 9.24
C SER A 299 -2.74 6.76 10.58
N LEU A 300 -3.49 7.14 11.60
CA LEU A 300 -3.51 6.57 12.92
C LEU A 300 -4.74 5.68 13.03
N ARG A 301 -4.53 4.39 13.27
CA ARG A 301 -5.58 3.39 13.36
C ARG A 301 -5.58 2.73 14.73
N TYR A 302 -6.77 2.57 15.29
CA TYR A 302 -7.03 1.74 16.47
C TYR A 302 -8.01 0.63 16.07
N VAL A 303 -7.72 -0.60 16.49
CA VAL A 303 -8.59 -1.76 16.26
C VAL A 303 -9.14 -2.18 17.63
N PRO A 304 -10.42 -1.88 17.94
CA PRO A 304 -11.02 -2.32 19.19
C PRO A 304 -11.22 -3.83 19.20
N THR A 305 -11.30 -4.42 20.40
CA THR A 305 -11.58 -5.86 20.58
C THR A 305 -12.91 -6.28 19.95
N SER A 306 -13.88 -5.36 19.89
CA SER A 306 -15.15 -5.51 19.18
C SER A 306 -15.50 -4.22 18.44
N GLY A 307 -16.11 -4.36 17.25
CA GLY A 307 -16.55 -3.24 16.43
C GLY A 307 -15.59 -2.86 15.29
N THR A 308 -15.85 -1.70 14.69
CA THR A 308 -15.14 -1.22 13.50
C THR A 308 -13.84 -0.51 13.88
N PRO A 309 -12.73 -0.72 13.15
CA PRO A 309 -11.52 0.07 13.31
C PRO A 309 -11.78 1.56 13.18
N ILE A 310 -11.16 2.37 14.03
CA ILE A 310 -11.20 3.83 13.96
C ILE A 310 -9.90 4.29 13.30
N GLU A 311 -10.01 5.08 12.23
CA GLU A 311 -8.86 5.57 11.47
C GLU A 311 -8.94 7.09 11.29
N ILE A 312 -7.84 7.79 11.58
CA ILE A 312 -7.73 9.24 11.50
C ILE A 312 -6.48 9.56 10.67
N ALA A 313 -6.64 10.33 9.60
CA ALA A 313 -5.53 10.72 8.74
C ALA A 313 -4.90 12.05 9.19
N SER A 314 -3.61 12.20 8.95
CA SER A 314 -2.88 13.45 9.13
C SER A 314 -1.89 13.64 7.98
N ARG A 315 -1.76 14.88 7.52
CA ARG A 315 -0.75 15.30 6.54
C ARG A 315 0.39 15.97 7.28
N GLY A 316 1.62 15.62 6.91
CA GLY A 316 2.82 16.21 7.52
C GLY A 316 2.97 17.68 7.15
N ASP A 317 3.47 18.49 8.08
CA ASP A 317 3.83 19.89 7.80
C ASP A 317 5.20 20.03 7.10
N SER A 318 5.64 21.28 6.91
CA SER A 318 6.95 21.60 6.31
C SER A 318 8.15 21.14 7.16
N ALA A 319 7.95 20.78 8.43
CA ALA A 319 8.97 20.22 9.30
C ALA A 319 8.94 18.68 9.34
N GLY A 320 7.95 18.04 8.72
CA GLY A 320 7.76 16.58 8.79
C GLY A 320 7.06 16.15 10.08
N VAL A 321 6.26 17.04 10.67
CA VAL A 321 5.45 16.75 11.85
C VAL A 321 4.05 16.38 11.43
N TYR A 322 3.56 15.25 11.94
CA TYR A 322 2.20 14.79 11.77
C TYR A 322 1.46 14.98 13.08
N VAL A 323 0.31 15.65 13.00
CA VAL A 323 -0.53 15.92 14.16
C VAL A 323 -1.89 15.29 13.91
N PHE A 324 -2.19 14.23 14.66
CA PHE A 324 -3.50 13.62 14.72
C PHE A 324 -4.31 14.36 15.78
N THR A 325 -5.12 15.31 15.35
CA THR A 325 -6.01 16.10 16.21
C THR A 325 -7.31 15.35 16.46
N ASN A 326 -8.06 15.80 17.48
CA ASN A 326 -9.40 15.29 17.80
C ASN A 326 -9.46 13.77 18.01
N ILE A 327 -8.38 13.15 18.51
CA ILE A 327 -8.37 11.71 18.82
C ILE A 327 -9.05 11.36 20.15
N GLY A 328 -9.69 12.34 20.81
CA GLY A 328 -10.39 12.17 22.08
C GLY A 328 -11.40 11.01 22.09
N PRO A 329 -12.31 10.89 21.10
CA PRO A 329 -13.24 9.76 21.01
C PRO A 329 -12.53 8.41 20.91
N LEU A 330 -11.44 8.33 20.14
CA LEU A 330 -10.62 7.12 20.03
C LEU A 330 -10.02 6.74 21.40
N LEU A 331 -9.43 7.70 22.10
CA LEU A 331 -8.86 7.49 23.44
C LEU A 331 -9.93 7.11 24.47
N GLN A 332 -11.15 7.67 24.36
CA GLN A 332 -12.27 7.31 25.22
C GLN A 332 -12.66 5.84 25.04
N VAL A 333 -12.67 5.34 23.80
CA VAL A 333 -12.92 3.91 23.53
C VAL A 333 -11.79 3.05 24.11
N ILE A 334 -10.53 3.45 23.98
CA ILE A 334 -9.40 2.74 24.62
C ILE A 334 -9.58 2.72 26.13
N ARG A 335 -9.95 3.86 26.75
CA ARG A 335 -10.16 3.95 28.20
C ARG A 335 -11.24 3.00 28.69
N ARG A 336 -12.36 2.91 27.96
CA ARG A 336 -13.47 1.98 28.25
C ARG A 336 -13.08 0.51 28.13
N ASN A 337 -12.11 0.19 27.28
CA ASN A 337 -11.63 -1.18 27.03
C ASN A 337 -10.34 -1.50 27.81
N GLY A 338 -10.20 -0.98 29.04
CA GLY A 338 -9.08 -1.32 29.93
C GLY A 338 -7.90 -0.35 29.87
N GLY A 339 -7.95 0.71 29.06
CA GLY A 339 -6.97 1.81 29.11
C GLY A 339 -5.65 1.55 28.41
N LYS A 340 -5.44 0.38 27.81
CA LYS A 340 -4.21 0.02 27.09
C LYS A 340 -4.54 -0.45 25.69
N ALA A 341 -3.83 0.07 24.69
CA ALA A 341 -4.02 -0.32 23.30
C ALA A 341 -2.81 0.06 22.44
N ASP A 342 -2.63 -0.66 21.34
CA ASP A 342 -1.68 -0.27 20.30
C ASP A 342 -2.36 0.68 19.32
N LEU A 343 -1.74 1.83 19.11
CA LEU A 343 -2.06 2.73 18.02
C LEU A 343 -1.15 2.41 16.84
N ILE A 344 -1.74 2.18 15.67
CA ILE A 344 -1.05 1.79 14.45
C ILE A 344 -0.90 3.02 13.56
N ILE A 345 0.33 3.46 13.32
CA ILE A 345 0.67 4.50 12.36
C ILE A 345 1.09 3.82 11.05
N LYS A 346 0.38 4.11 9.96
CA LYS A 346 0.53 3.43 8.66
C LYS A 346 0.30 4.39 7.48
N PRO A 347 0.69 4.04 6.24
CA PRO A 347 0.29 4.80 5.06
C PRO A 347 -1.26 4.81 4.93
N THR A 348 -1.84 5.89 4.41
CA THR A 348 -3.30 5.97 4.24
C THR A 348 -3.79 5.25 2.98
N GLY A 349 -4.96 4.60 3.08
CA GLY A 349 -5.69 4.03 1.94
C GLY A 349 -4.84 3.16 1.01
N ILE A 350 -4.93 3.43 -0.29
CA ILE A 350 -4.22 2.67 -1.33
C ILE A 350 -2.70 2.90 -1.34
N TYR A 351 -2.18 3.91 -0.65
CA TYR A 351 -0.72 4.14 -0.62
C TYR A 351 0.01 3.01 0.10
N GLU A 352 -0.68 2.28 0.97
CA GLU A 352 -0.14 1.07 1.60
C GLU A 352 0.26 0.00 0.55
N SER A 353 -0.36 -0.01 -0.64
CA SER A 353 -0.08 -1.02 -1.66
C SER A 353 1.08 -0.74 -2.61
N TRP A 354 1.45 0.51 -2.82
CA TRP A 354 2.47 0.84 -3.84
C TRP A 354 3.39 1.99 -3.46
N ARG A 355 3.16 2.70 -2.36
CA ARG A 355 4.00 3.83 -1.98
C ARG A 355 5.24 3.33 -1.24
N MET A 356 6.40 3.45 -1.88
CA MET A 356 7.69 3.00 -1.33
C MET A 356 8.38 4.02 -0.42
N ASN A 357 7.79 5.20 -0.23
CA ASN A 357 8.35 6.22 0.65
C ASN A 357 8.55 5.63 2.06
N ARG A 358 9.81 5.65 2.52
CA ARG A 358 10.24 5.06 3.78
C ARG A 358 10.37 6.19 4.81
N LEU A 359 9.29 6.39 5.57
CA LEU A 359 9.23 7.45 6.57
C LEU A 359 9.70 6.88 7.91
N ARG A 360 10.90 7.26 8.31
CA ARG A 360 11.42 6.97 9.65
C ARG A 360 10.89 8.01 10.62
N LEU A 361 10.15 7.56 11.63
CA LEU A 361 9.66 8.41 12.70
C LEU A 361 10.66 8.38 13.87
N HIS A 362 10.78 9.49 14.58
CA HIS A 362 11.51 9.51 15.83
C HIS A 362 10.87 8.54 16.83
N SER A 363 11.69 7.72 17.49
CA SER A 363 11.23 6.75 18.48
C SER A 363 10.86 7.39 19.82
N LEU A 364 10.32 6.62 20.75
CA LEU A 364 10.01 7.09 22.11
C LEU A 364 11.27 7.47 22.91
N LEU A 365 12.45 7.01 22.49
CA LEU A 365 13.74 7.33 23.09
C LEU A 365 14.41 8.59 22.53
N ALA A 366 13.83 9.19 21.48
CA ALA A 366 14.39 10.41 20.90
C ALA A 366 14.30 11.59 21.88
N ASP A 367 14.97 12.69 21.53
CA ASP A 367 14.91 13.92 22.29
C ASP A 367 13.46 14.42 22.47
N THR A 368 13.21 15.06 23.62
CA THR A 368 11.86 15.52 24.02
C THR A 368 11.17 16.45 23.02
N PHE A 369 11.92 17.17 22.18
CA PHE A 369 11.37 18.07 21.16
C PHE A 369 10.83 17.33 19.92
N VAL A 370 11.32 16.13 19.64
CA VAL A 370 11.02 15.38 18.40
C VAL A 370 10.32 14.04 18.66
N ARG A 371 10.47 13.45 19.85
CA ARG A 371 9.83 12.18 20.18
C ARG A 371 8.30 12.25 20.08
N PRO A 372 7.62 11.13 19.81
CA PRO A 372 6.16 11.06 19.80
C PRO A 372 5.56 11.63 21.07
N ARG A 373 4.51 12.45 20.94
CA ARG A 373 3.85 13.11 22.06
C ARG A 373 2.33 12.93 21.98
N LEU A 374 1.79 12.19 22.93
CA LEU A 374 0.36 12.16 23.25
C LEU A 374 0.03 13.22 24.30
N THR A 375 -1.05 13.97 24.06
CA THR A 375 -1.68 14.87 25.03
C THR A 375 -3.16 14.50 25.13
N VAL A 376 -3.68 14.44 26.34
CA VAL A 376 -5.07 14.05 26.64
C VAL A 376 -5.70 15.14 27.51
N ALA A 377 -6.87 15.60 27.12
CA ALA A 377 -7.70 16.50 27.91
C ALA A 377 -8.93 15.74 28.41
N TYR A 378 -9.23 15.80 29.70
CA TYR A 378 -10.35 15.09 30.30
C TYR A 378 -11.00 15.87 31.44
N THR A 379 -12.20 15.47 31.82
CA THR A 379 -12.93 15.98 32.97
C THR A 379 -13.41 14.82 33.83
N ILE A 380 -13.70 15.06 35.12
CA ILE A 380 -14.15 14.03 36.07
C ILE A 380 -15.54 14.45 36.58
N PRO A 381 -16.64 13.89 36.05
CA PRO A 381 -17.99 14.23 36.49
C PRO A 381 -18.14 14.04 38.01
N SER A 382 -18.61 15.06 38.73
CA SER A 382 -18.67 15.01 40.20
C SER A 382 -19.73 14.04 40.72
N VAL A 383 -20.69 13.66 39.87
CA VAL A 383 -21.70 12.63 40.17
C VAL A 383 -21.07 11.24 40.39
N LEU A 384 -19.85 11.02 39.91
CA LEU A 384 -19.14 9.74 39.99
C LEU A 384 -18.01 9.72 41.06
N ILE A 385 -17.87 10.80 41.83
CA ILE A 385 -16.99 10.90 42.99
C ILE A 385 -17.82 10.54 44.23
N LYS A 386 -18.07 9.25 44.45
CA LYS A 386 -18.60 8.71 45.70
C LYS A 386 -17.81 7.47 46.12
#